data_AF-A0A920HP66-F1
#
_entry.id   AF-A0A920HP66-F1
#
_cell.length_a   1.000
_cell.length_b   1.000
_cell.length_c   1.000
_cell.angle_alpha   90.00
_cell.angle_beta   90.00
_cell.angle_gamma   90.00
#
_symmetry.space_group_name_H-M   'P 1'
#
loop_
_entity.id
_entity.type
_entity.pdbx_description
1 polymer ?
#
loop_
_entity_poly.entity_id
_entity_poly.type
_entity_poly.pdbx_seq_one_letter_code
_entity_poly.pdbx_strand_id
1 'polypeptide(L)'
;MKYLLICGGVGGAKLALGFSKAIDSNSIDIVVNTGDDFNHLGLYVCPDLDTVTYTLSDKVDLKKGWGRSKESWQMLTELDSMGGVHGFN
;
A
#
# COMPACT_ATOMS: atom_id res chain seq x y z
N MET A 1 8.57 -26.25 1.04
CA MET A 1 7.92 -25.68 2.25
C MET A 1 7.16 -24.45 1.82
N LYS A 2 5.98 -24.16 2.36
CA LYS A 2 5.20 -22.95 2.05
C LYS A 2 5.11 -22.07 3.29
N TYR A 3 5.14 -20.76 3.09
CA TYR A 3 5.03 -19.75 4.14
C TYR A 3 3.79 -18.90 3.91
N LEU A 4 3.00 -18.68 4.96
CA LEU A 4 1.88 -17.77 4.96
C LEU A 4 2.24 -16.55 5.80
N LEU A 5 2.25 -15.37 5.18
CA LEU A 5 2.50 -14.11 5.86
C LEU A 5 1.18 -13.39 6.11
N ILE A 6 0.92 -13.01 7.36
CA ILE A 6 -0.21 -12.12 7.70
C ILE A 6 0.35 -10.71 7.81
N CYS A 7 -0.07 -9.83 6.91
CA CYS A 7 0.51 -8.51 6.71
C CYS A 7 -0.54 -7.40 6.90
N GLY A 8 -0.11 -6.31 7.50
CA GLY A 8 -0.86 -5.05 7.59
C GLY A 8 0.12 -3.89 7.71
N GLY A 9 -0.26 -2.74 7.14
CA GLY A 9 0.54 -1.54 7.04
C GLY A 9 1.92 -1.71 6.42
N VAL A 10 2.74 -0.68 6.64
CA VAL A 10 4.13 -0.61 6.15
C VAL A 10 5.01 -1.71 6.73
N GLY A 11 4.79 -2.11 7.99
CA GLY A 11 5.56 -3.16 8.66
C GLY A 11 5.36 -4.52 7.98
N GLY A 12 4.11 -4.89 7.71
CA GLY A 12 3.78 -6.12 6.98
C GLY A 12 4.36 -6.14 5.57
N ALA A 13 4.29 -5.01 4.85
CA ALA A 13 4.88 -4.90 3.51
C ALA A 13 6.41 -5.06 3.51
N LYS A 14 7.11 -4.48 4.49
CA LYS A 14 8.57 -4.65 4.64
C LYS A 14 8.96 -6.09 4.97
N LEU A 15 8.18 -6.77 5.82
CA LEU A 15 8.38 -8.20 6.11
C LEU A 15 8.24 -9.03 4.83
N ALA A 16 7.16 -8.82 4.07
CA ALA A 16 6.93 -9.51 2.81
C ALA A 16 8.07 -9.29 1.81
N LEU A 17 8.57 -8.06 1.69
CA LEU A 17 9.70 -7.73 0.82
C LEU A 17 11.00 -8.43 1.25
N GLY A 18 11.24 -8.55 2.56
CA GLY A 18 12.39 -9.28 3.08
C GLY A 18 12.32 -10.76 2.70
N PHE A 19 11.15 -11.38 2.90
CA PHE A 19 10.91 -12.78 2.54
C PHE A 19 11.04 -13.01 1.03
N SER A 20 10.45 -12.16 0.19
CA SER A 20 10.52 -12.31 -1.27
C SER A 20 11.94 -12.18 -1.83
N LYS A 21 12.86 -11.59 -1.07
CA LYS A 21 14.30 -11.49 -1.41
C LYS A 21 15.13 -12.61 -0.82
N ALA A 22 14.67 -13.24 0.26
CA ALA A 22 15.43 -14.25 0.99
C ALA A 22 15.12 -15.69 0.55
N ILE A 23 13.92 -15.95 0.04
CA ILE A 23 13.45 -17.28 -0.38
C ILE A 23 12.70 -17.21 -1.72
N ASP A 24 12.40 -18.38 -2.31
CA ASP A 24 11.60 -18.47 -3.54
C ASP A 24 10.22 -17.82 -3.34
N SER A 25 9.89 -16.83 -4.16
CA SER A 25 8.62 -16.10 -4.08
C SER A 25 7.41 -16.98 -4.34
N ASN A 26 7.54 -18.07 -5.10
CA ASN A 26 6.46 -19.04 -5.31
C ASN A 26 6.13 -19.87 -4.06
N SER A 27 6.95 -19.76 -3.02
CA SER A 27 6.72 -20.43 -1.73
C SER A 27 6.03 -19.54 -0.69
N ILE A 28 5.68 -18.30 -1.05
CA ILE A 28 5.10 -17.29 -0.16
C ILE A 28 3.65 -17.00 -0.58
N ASP A 29 2.73 -17.18 0.34
CA ASP A 29 1.36 -16.67 0.25
C ASP A 29 1.22 -15.49 1.25
N ILE A 30 0.57 -14.39 0.83
CA ILE A 30 0.41 -13.19 1.66
C ILE A 30 -1.08 -12.92 1.86
N VAL A 31 -1.50 -12.90 3.13
CA VAL A 31 -2.85 -12.51 3.56
C VAL A 31 -2.76 -11.11 4.14
N VAL A 32 -3.52 -10.18 3.59
CA VAL A 32 -3.42 -8.76 3.93
C VAL A 32 -4.68 -8.30 4.66
N ASN A 33 -4.48 -7.45 5.67
CA ASN A 33 -5.56 -6.78 6.40
C ASN A 33 -6.48 -5.99 5.45
N THR A 34 -7.79 -6.10 5.67
CA THR A 34 -8.84 -5.33 4.99
C THR A 34 -9.67 -4.51 5.97
N GLY A 35 -9.31 -4.48 7.26
CA GLY A 35 -10.02 -3.71 8.28
C GLY A 35 -9.96 -2.20 8.07
N ASP A 36 -8.98 -1.75 7.30
CA ASP A 36 -8.77 -0.35 6.94
C ASP A 36 -9.26 -0.03 5.52
N ASP A 37 -10.05 -0.90 4.89
CA ASP A 37 -10.67 -0.62 3.59
C ASP A 37 -11.88 0.32 3.74
N PHE A 38 -12.04 1.27 2.81
CA PHE A 38 -13.16 2.23 2.86
C PHE A 38 -13.44 2.87 1.50
N ASN A 39 -14.57 3.59 1.41
CA ASN A 39 -14.88 4.43 0.25
C ASN A 39 -14.35 5.85 0.48
N HIS A 40 -13.53 6.35 -0.45
CA HIS A 40 -13.01 7.71 -0.46
C HIS A 40 -13.31 8.38 -1.80
N LEU A 41 -13.97 9.54 -1.79
CA LEU A 41 -14.31 10.30 -3.00
C LEU A 41 -15.03 9.45 -4.08
N GLY A 42 -15.88 8.50 -3.64
CA GLY A 42 -16.60 7.59 -4.54
C GLY A 42 -15.79 6.40 -5.06
N LEU A 43 -14.54 6.24 -4.62
CA LEU A 43 -13.65 5.13 -4.97
C LEU A 43 -13.45 4.20 -3.78
N TYR A 44 -13.33 2.90 -4.02
CA TYR A 44 -12.98 1.92 -2.99
C TYR A 44 -11.45 1.84 -2.83
N VAL A 45 -10.96 2.02 -1.61
CA VAL A 45 -9.54 2.11 -1.27
C VAL A 45 -9.19 1.00 -0.27
N CYS A 46 -8.09 0.29 -0.53
CA CYS A 46 -7.57 -0.79 0.30
C CYS A 46 -6.12 -0.50 0.72
N PRO A 47 -5.87 0.32 1.77
CA PRO A 47 -4.54 0.90 2.04
C PRO A 47 -3.42 -0.13 2.25
N ASP A 48 -3.73 -1.23 2.95
CA ASP A 48 -2.74 -2.25 3.28
C ASP A 48 -2.41 -3.14 2.07
N LEU A 49 -3.42 -3.52 1.30
CA LEU A 49 -3.25 -4.22 0.02
C LEU A 49 -2.41 -3.40 -0.95
N ASP A 50 -2.72 -2.11 -1.08
CA ASP A 50 -1.98 -1.18 -1.91
C ASP A 50 -0.53 -1.03 -1.45
N THR A 51 -0.31 -0.87 -0.14
CA THR A 51 1.04 -0.73 0.42
C THR A 51 1.90 -1.97 0.17
N VAL A 52 1.35 -3.17 0.36
CA VAL A 52 2.04 -4.43 0.02
C VAL A 52 2.35 -4.49 -1.48
N THR A 53 1.36 -4.16 -2.32
CA THR A 53 1.48 -4.20 -3.79
C THR A 53 2.53 -3.23 -4.31
N TYR A 54 2.52 -1.98 -3.85
CA TYR A 54 3.52 -0.99 -4.25
C TYR A 54 4.92 -1.34 -3.74
N THR A 55 5.02 -1.92 -2.54
CA THR A 55 6.31 -2.31 -1.98
C THR A 55 6.95 -3.45 -2.76
N LEU A 56 6.19 -4.50 -3.07
CA LEU A 56 6.71 -5.67 -3.81
C LEU A 56 6.94 -5.41 -5.30
N SER A 57 6.31 -4.37 -5.86
CA SER A 57 6.50 -3.97 -7.26
C SER A 57 7.56 -2.88 -7.45
N ASP A 58 8.32 -2.52 -6.41
CA ASP A 58 9.28 -1.41 -6.39
C ASP A 58 8.67 -0.05 -6.79
N LYS A 59 7.36 0.12 -6.58
CA LYS A 59 6.62 1.35 -6.90
C LYS A 59 6.36 2.21 -5.67
N VAL A 60 6.64 1.74 -4.46
CA VAL A 60 6.40 2.47 -3.21
C VAL A 60 7.28 3.72 -3.09
N ASP A 61 6.78 4.78 -2.46
CA ASP A 61 7.64 5.86 -1.97
C ASP A 61 8.45 5.36 -0.76
N LEU A 62 9.74 5.09 -0.97
CA LEU A 62 10.63 4.56 0.07
C LEU A 62 10.84 5.53 1.24
N LYS A 63 10.64 6.84 1.04
CA LYS A 63 10.84 7.86 2.08
C LYS A 63 9.65 7.89 3.04
N LYS A 64 8.44 7.78 2.52
CA LYS A 64 7.20 7.68 3.32
C LYS A 64 6.92 6.26 3.81
N GLY A 65 7.32 5.26 3.04
CA GLY A 65 7.03 3.84 3.26
C GLY A 65 5.66 3.38 2.77
N TRP A 66 4.86 4.28 2.21
CA TRP A 66 3.51 4.04 1.68
C TRP A 66 3.24 4.99 0.51
N GLY A 67 2.18 4.70 -0.26
CA GLY A 67 1.85 5.43 -1.49
C GLY A 67 2.87 5.17 -2.60
N ARG A 68 2.64 5.78 -3.76
CA ARG A 68 3.47 5.58 -4.95
C ARG A 68 4.64 6.54 -4.98
N SER A 69 5.78 6.06 -5.45
CA SER A 69 6.92 6.90 -5.81
C SER A 69 6.51 7.92 -6.88
N LYS A 70 7.03 9.14 -6.76
CA LYS A 70 6.77 10.27 -7.67
C LYS A 70 5.29 10.68 -7.76
N GLU A 71 4.50 10.42 -6.72
CA GLU A 71 3.14 10.93 -6.62
C GLU A 71 3.12 12.48 -6.67
N SER A 72 2.22 13.04 -7.48
CA SER A 72 2.16 14.47 -7.78
C SER A 72 1.21 15.25 -6.88
N TRP A 73 0.23 14.58 -6.27
CA TRP A 73 -0.80 15.20 -5.40
C TRP A 73 -1.67 16.26 -6.10
N GLN A 74 -1.63 16.33 -7.44
CA GLN A 74 -2.31 17.38 -8.21
C GLN A 74 -3.82 17.34 -8.03
N MET A 75 -4.43 16.15 -8.07
CA MET A 75 -5.88 16.02 -7.92
C MET A 75 -6.35 16.53 -6.55
N LEU A 76 -5.67 16.12 -5.47
CA LEU A 76 -6.02 16.57 -4.12
C LEU A 76 -5.75 18.07 -3.92
N THR A 77 -4.71 18.61 -4.55
CA THR A 77 -4.42 20.06 -4.53
C THR A 77 -5.54 20.87 -5.21
N GLU A 78 -6.04 20.41 -6.37
CA GLU A 78 -7.17 21.06 -7.05
C GLU A 78 -8.49 20.86 -6.32
N LEU A 79 -8.69 19.71 -5.67
CA LEU A 79 -9.84 19.49 -4.82
C LEU A 79 -9.89 20.49 -3.66
N ASP A 80 -8.74 20.70 -3.00
CA ASP A 80 -8.60 21.70 -1.93
C ASP A 80 -8.84 23.13 -2.43
N SER A 81 -8.38 23.47 -3.63
CA SER A 81 -8.56 24.81 -4.22
C SER A 81 -10.04 25.15 -4.45
N MET A 82 -10.87 24.14 -4.67
CA MET A 82 -12.32 24.24 -4.81
C MET A 82 -13.08 24.16 -3.48
N GLY A 83 -12.38 24.04 -2.35
CA GLY A 83 -12.97 23.87 -1.02
C GLY A 83 -13.49 22.45 -0.76
N GLY A 84 -13.07 21.47 -1.55
CA GLY A 84 -13.32 20.06 -1.29
C GLY A 84 -12.53 19.58 -0.08
N VAL A 85 -13.08 18.63 0.66
CA VAL A 85 -12.43 18.05 1.83
C VAL A 85 -11.96 16.64 1.48
N HIS A 86 -10.68 16.36 1.71
CA HIS A 86 -10.14 15.01 1.74
C HIS A 86 -9.50 14.73 3.11
N GLY A 87 -9.59 13.48 3.55
CA GLY A 87 -9.07 13.01 4.84
C GLY A 87 -8.12 11.83 4.71
N PHE A 88 -7.75 11.50 3.47
CA PHE A 88 -6.86 10.40 3.11
C PHE A 88 -6.05 10.80 1.89
N ASN A 89 -4.80 10.33 1.86
CA ASN A 89 -3.77 10.68 0.90
C ASN A 89 -3.28 9.43 0.18
#